data_AF-A0A941EBR3-F1
#
_entry.id   AF-A0A941EBR3-F1
#
_cell.length_a   1.000
_cell.length_b   1.000
_cell.length_c   1.000
_cell.angle_alpha   90.00
_cell.angle_beta   90.00
_cell.angle_gamma   90.00
#
_symmetry.space_group_name_H-M   'P 1'
#
loop_
_entity.id
_entity.type
_entity.pdbx_description
1 polymer ?
#
loop_
_entity_poly.entity_id
_entity_poly.type
_entity_poly.pdbx_seq_one_letter_code
_entity_poly.pdbx_strand_id
1 'polypeptide(L)'
;IDSVADAANTIEFFVHLEDVRRATPDWKPRELDPELDDEIWRRLRAGVKLLFRKVPVGVTLVRAPQQLTVVAKAATPQMVTVTGTAGELTMFCYGRKDAAKVELHGDAAAVERLHRADLGV
;
A
#
# COMPACT_ATOMS: atom_id res chain seq x y z
N ILE A 1 15.48 -17.09 -14.92
CA ILE A 1 14.27 -17.19 -14.07
C ILE A 1 13.86 -15.75 -13.79
N ASP A 2 12.78 -15.31 -14.43
CA ASP A 2 12.39 -13.90 -14.51
C ASP A 2 11.89 -13.38 -13.16
N SER A 3 12.72 -12.57 -12.50
CA SER A 3 12.48 -11.97 -11.19
C SER A 3 11.22 -11.10 -11.10
N VAL A 4 10.64 -10.71 -12.24
CA VAL A 4 9.41 -9.91 -12.33
C VAL A 4 8.14 -10.78 -12.23
N ALA A 5 8.16 -12.01 -12.74
CA ALA A 5 7.03 -12.93 -12.65
C ALA A 5 6.83 -13.41 -11.20
N ASP A 6 7.92 -13.77 -10.52
CA ASP A 6 7.84 -14.13 -9.10
C ASP A 6 7.46 -12.94 -8.22
N ALA A 7 7.85 -11.70 -8.59
CA ALA A 7 7.53 -10.46 -7.89
C ALA A 7 6.01 -10.22 -7.78
N ALA A 8 5.32 -10.30 -8.93
CA ALA A 8 3.86 -10.17 -9.03
C ALA A 8 3.15 -11.27 -8.24
N ASN A 9 3.67 -12.51 -8.29
CA ASN A 9 3.10 -13.64 -7.56
C ASN A 9 2.97 -13.35 -6.05
N THR A 10 4.03 -12.93 -5.33
CA THR A 10 3.89 -12.79 -3.86
C THR A 10 2.96 -11.68 -3.43
N ILE A 11 2.93 -10.53 -4.14
CA ILE A 11 1.98 -9.45 -3.77
C ILE A 11 0.55 -9.88 -4.10
N GLU A 12 0.33 -10.46 -5.27
CA GLU A 12 -0.99 -10.96 -5.66
C GLU A 12 -1.48 -12.06 -4.71
N PHE A 13 -0.65 -13.08 -4.43
CA PHE A 13 -0.99 -14.12 -3.46
C PHE A 13 -1.24 -13.56 -2.07
N PHE A 14 -0.45 -12.57 -1.63
CA PHE A 14 -0.67 -11.91 -0.35
C PHE A 14 -2.03 -11.22 -0.30
N VAL A 15 -2.37 -10.41 -1.31
CA VAL A 15 -3.64 -9.67 -1.37
C VAL A 15 -4.81 -10.64 -1.42
N HIS A 16 -4.78 -11.66 -2.28
CA HIS A 16 -5.87 -12.64 -2.39
C HIS A 16 -6.04 -13.46 -1.10
N LEU A 17 -4.94 -13.85 -0.45
CA LEU A 17 -4.99 -14.55 0.84
C LEU A 17 -5.61 -13.65 1.91
N GLU A 18 -5.22 -12.39 1.97
CA GLU A 18 -5.78 -11.42 2.92
C GLU A 18 -7.26 -11.15 2.61
N ASP A 19 -7.67 -11.05 1.35
CA ASP A 19 -9.10 -10.92 0.97
C ASP A 19 -9.92 -12.11 1.51
N VAL A 20 -9.43 -13.35 1.38
CA VAL A 20 -10.09 -14.55 1.94
C VAL A 20 -10.14 -14.51 3.47
N ARG A 21 -9.03 -14.15 4.13
CA ARG A 21 -8.97 -14.10 5.61
C ARG A 21 -9.87 -13.01 6.19
N ARG A 22 -9.96 -11.86 5.52
CA ARG A 22 -10.75 -10.69 5.93
C ARG A 22 -12.23 -10.83 5.63
N ALA A 23 -12.65 -11.82 4.85
CA ALA A 23 -14.05 -12.13 4.57
C ALA A 23 -14.82 -12.73 5.78
N THR A 24 -14.37 -12.45 7.01
CA THR A 24 -15.01 -12.86 8.26
C THR A 24 -15.25 -11.63 9.16
N PRO A 25 -16.37 -11.54 9.91
CA PRO A 25 -16.73 -10.34 10.66
C PRO A 25 -15.71 -9.89 11.71
N ASP A 26 -14.96 -10.82 12.30
CA ASP A 26 -14.04 -10.57 13.42
C ASP A 26 -12.57 -10.63 13.03
N TRP A 27 -12.25 -10.41 11.75
CA TRP A 27 -10.87 -10.44 11.29
C TRP A 27 -10.03 -9.37 12.01
N LYS A 28 -8.77 -9.71 12.27
CA LYS A 28 -7.78 -8.78 12.83
C LYS A 28 -6.54 -8.75 11.95
N PRO A 29 -5.84 -7.59 11.85
CA PRO A 29 -4.53 -7.54 11.23
C PRO A 29 -3.64 -8.61 11.84
N ARG A 30 -2.93 -9.34 10.99
CA ARG A 30 -1.95 -10.31 11.46
C ARG A 30 -0.59 -9.64 11.61
N GLU A 31 0.17 -10.12 12.56
CA GLU A 31 1.60 -9.89 12.56
C GLU A 31 2.23 -10.78 11.47
N LEU A 32 3.05 -10.16 10.63
CA LEU A 32 3.82 -10.86 9.61
C LEU A 32 5.16 -11.29 10.19
N ASP A 33 5.67 -12.42 9.71
CA ASP A 33 7.08 -12.73 9.89
C ASP A 33 7.94 -11.57 9.35
N PRO A 34 8.99 -11.11 10.08
CA PRO A 34 9.78 -9.96 9.67
C PRO A 34 10.38 -10.09 8.26
N GLU A 35 10.81 -11.28 7.84
CA GLU A 35 11.37 -11.51 6.51
C GLU A 35 10.31 -11.33 5.42
N LEU A 36 9.09 -11.79 5.68
CA LEU A 36 7.96 -11.61 4.78
C LEU A 36 7.53 -10.13 4.71
N ASP A 37 7.47 -9.41 5.82
CA ASP A 37 7.13 -7.97 5.84
C ASP A 37 8.18 -7.14 5.08
N ASP A 38 9.47 -7.47 5.25
CA ASP A 38 10.57 -6.85 4.50
C ASP A 38 10.48 -7.14 2.99
N GLU A 39 10.16 -8.38 2.61
CA GLU A 39 10.00 -8.79 1.23
C GLU A 39 8.82 -8.08 0.55
N ILE A 40 7.67 -8.01 1.24
CA ILE A 40 6.49 -7.25 0.79
C ILE A 40 6.86 -5.77 0.61
N TRP A 41 7.54 -5.17 1.57
CA TRP A 41 7.97 -3.78 1.48
C TRP A 41 8.89 -3.53 0.28
N ARG A 42 9.89 -4.40 0.07
CA ARG A 42 10.83 -4.31 -1.05
C ARG A 42 10.09 -4.35 -2.39
N ARG A 43 9.13 -5.27 -2.55
CA ARG A 43 8.32 -5.40 -3.77
C ARG A 43 7.37 -4.23 -3.98
N LEU A 44 6.69 -3.79 -2.93
CA LEU A 44 5.81 -2.63 -2.98
C LEU A 44 6.56 -1.39 -3.47
N ARG A 45 7.74 -1.11 -2.90
CA ARG A 45 8.58 0.03 -3.32
C ARG A 45 8.99 -0.03 -4.79
N ALA A 46 9.23 -1.22 -5.34
CA ALA A 46 9.60 -1.39 -6.74
C ALA A 46 8.44 -1.02 -7.70
N GLY A 47 7.19 -1.29 -7.32
CA GLY A 47 6.00 -1.07 -8.15
C GLY A 47 5.24 0.23 -7.88
N VAL A 48 5.46 0.89 -6.74
CA VAL A 48 4.57 1.94 -6.23
C VAL A 48 4.40 3.13 -7.19
N LYS A 49 5.44 3.54 -7.91
CA LYS A 49 5.35 4.66 -8.87
C LYS A 49 4.37 4.37 -10.01
N LEU A 50 4.29 3.11 -10.44
CA LEU A 50 3.37 2.68 -11.49
C LEU A 50 1.91 2.73 -10.98
N LEU A 51 1.67 2.21 -9.76
CA LEU A 51 0.35 2.19 -9.12
C LEU A 51 -0.22 3.59 -8.91
N PHE A 52 0.63 4.57 -8.61
CA PHE A 52 0.21 5.94 -8.29
C PHE A 52 0.25 6.90 -9.48
N ARG A 53 0.66 6.46 -10.68
CA ARG A 53 0.90 7.36 -11.82
C ARG A 53 -0.31 8.25 -12.18
N LYS A 54 -1.54 7.72 -12.05
CA LYS A 54 -2.81 8.41 -12.36
C LYS A 54 -3.41 9.18 -11.17
N VAL A 55 -2.84 9.07 -9.97
CA VAL A 55 -3.37 9.71 -8.76
C VAL A 55 -3.22 11.24 -8.86
N PRO A 56 -4.23 12.04 -8.50
CA PRO A 56 -4.22 13.50 -8.68
C PRO A 56 -3.51 14.28 -7.55
N VAL A 57 -2.85 13.60 -6.60
CA VAL A 57 -2.13 14.18 -5.46
C VAL A 57 -0.77 13.55 -5.30
N GLY A 58 0.13 14.22 -4.58
CA GLY A 58 1.41 13.64 -4.22
C GLY A 58 1.23 12.69 -3.04
N VAL A 59 1.99 11.60 -3.02
CA VAL A 59 1.85 10.53 -2.03
C VAL A 59 3.20 10.02 -1.57
N THR A 60 3.36 9.91 -0.25
CA THR A 60 4.47 9.23 0.41
C THR A 60 3.92 8.07 1.24
N LEU A 61 4.51 6.89 1.11
CA LEU A 61 4.21 5.75 1.99
C LEU A 61 5.25 5.69 3.10
N VAL A 62 4.81 5.37 4.32
CA VAL A 62 5.66 5.21 5.50
C VAL A 62 5.37 3.85 6.13
N ARG A 63 6.34 2.95 6.08
CA ARG A 63 6.28 1.66 6.79
C ARG A 63 6.65 1.86 8.25
N ALA A 64 5.70 1.61 9.13
CA ALA A 64 5.88 1.56 10.57
C ALA A 64 6.28 0.13 11.03
N PRO A 65 6.97 -0.04 12.17
CA PRO A 65 7.46 1.01 13.08
C PRO A 65 8.83 1.61 12.70
N GLN A 66 9.54 1.06 11.71
CA GLN A 66 10.90 1.52 11.35
C GLN A 66 10.93 2.86 10.61
N GLN A 67 9.76 3.45 10.31
CA GLN A 67 9.60 4.73 9.61
C GLN A 67 10.32 4.76 8.25
N LEU A 68 10.35 3.62 7.54
CA LEU A 68 10.93 3.55 6.20
C LEU A 68 9.97 4.21 5.20
N THR A 69 10.49 5.07 4.33
CA THR A 69 9.64 5.85 3.42
C THR A 69 9.89 5.54 1.95
N VAL A 70 8.85 5.74 1.13
CA VAL A 70 8.97 5.79 -0.33
C VAL A 70 8.02 6.85 -0.89
N VAL A 71 8.52 7.69 -1.79
CA VAL A 71 7.68 8.63 -2.54
C VAL A 71 7.00 7.86 -3.68
N ALA A 72 5.71 7.62 -3.52
CA ALA A 72 4.86 6.96 -4.51
C ALA A 72 4.59 7.88 -5.70
N LYS A 73 4.32 9.16 -5.43
CA LYS A 73 4.16 10.20 -6.44
C LYS A 73 4.61 11.54 -5.89
N ALA A 74 5.51 12.21 -6.59
CA ALA A 74 5.83 13.61 -6.31
C ALA A 74 4.77 14.50 -6.98
N ALA A 75 4.14 15.38 -6.21
CA ALA A 75 3.30 16.45 -6.74
C ALA A 75 3.22 17.61 -5.73
N THR A 76 2.95 18.81 -6.21
CA THR A 76 2.71 20.00 -5.38
C THR A 76 1.40 20.67 -5.83
N PRO A 77 0.69 21.40 -4.96
CA PRO A 77 1.00 21.69 -3.55
C PRO A 77 0.46 20.65 -2.55
N GLN A 78 -0.40 19.71 -2.98
CA GLN A 78 -1.11 18.81 -2.06
C GLN A 78 -0.46 17.43 -1.98
N MET A 79 -0.07 17.05 -0.77
CA MET A 79 0.61 15.80 -0.42
C MET A 79 -0.19 15.02 0.62
N VAL A 80 -0.18 13.69 0.51
CA VAL A 80 -0.73 12.78 1.51
C VAL A 80 0.35 11.77 1.93
N THR A 81 0.51 11.60 3.24
CA THR A 81 1.33 10.53 3.83
C THR A 81 0.41 9.38 4.22
N VAL A 82 0.75 8.17 3.79
CA VAL A 82 0.04 6.93 4.13
C VAL A 82 0.97 6.09 5.01
N THR A 83 0.58 5.83 6.25
CA THR A 83 1.39 5.10 7.23
C THR A 83 0.73 3.77 7.59
N GLY A 84 1.52 2.69 7.65
CA GLY A 84 1.03 1.36 8.04
C GLY A 84 2.14 0.31 8.02
N THR A 85 1.80 -0.96 8.29
CA THR A 85 2.73 -2.08 8.05
C THR A 85 2.91 -2.32 6.55
N ALA A 86 3.90 -3.11 6.13
CA ALA A 86 4.08 -3.37 4.70
C ALA A 86 2.86 -4.06 4.09
N GLY A 87 2.24 -4.96 4.84
CA GLY A 87 0.98 -5.63 4.48
C GLY A 87 -0.19 -4.66 4.29
N GLU A 88 -0.45 -3.77 5.24
CA GLU A 88 -1.58 -2.82 5.13
C GLU A 88 -1.36 -1.77 4.04
N LEU A 89 -0.12 -1.30 3.87
CA LEU A 89 0.23 -0.43 2.74
C LEU A 89 0.02 -1.13 1.40
N THR A 90 0.32 -2.43 1.33
CA THR A 90 0.06 -3.24 0.13
C THR A 90 -1.43 -3.33 -0.15
N MET A 91 -2.26 -3.66 0.84
CA MET A 91 -3.73 -3.69 0.67
C MET A 91 -4.26 -2.35 0.17
N PHE A 92 -3.80 -1.23 0.75
CA PHE A 92 -4.17 0.11 0.31
C PHE A 92 -3.78 0.37 -1.14
N CYS A 93 -2.52 0.10 -1.52
CA CYS A 93 -1.99 0.38 -2.85
C CYS A 93 -2.62 -0.48 -3.95
N TYR A 94 -3.19 -1.63 -3.60
CA TYR A 94 -3.90 -2.54 -4.51
C TYR A 94 -5.43 -2.36 -4.41
N GLY A 95 -5.91 -1.21 -3.91
CA GLY A 95 -7.30 -0.80 -4.04
C GLY A 95 -8.23 -1.18 -2.87
N ARG A 96 -7.73 -1.91 -1.86
CA ARG A 96 -8.52 -2.32 -0.67
C ARG A 96 -8.48 -1.23 0.40
N LYS A 97 -8.74 0.02 0.02
CA LYS A 97 -8.51 1.20 0.87
C LYS A 97 -9.32 1.17 2.16
N ASP A 98 -10.61 0.83 2.07
CA ASP A 98 -11.50 0.76 3.24
C ASP A 98 -11.14 -0.40 4.19
N ALA A 99 -10.58 -1.48 3.64
CA ALA A 99 -10.20 -2.65 4.41
C ALA A 99 -8.77 -2.55 4.99
N ALA A 100 -7.94 -1.66 4.45
CA ALA A 100 -6.57 -1.44 4.88
C ALA A 100 -6.52 -0.63 6.18
N LYS A 101 -5.73 -1.09 7.15
CA LYS A 101 -5.47 -0.38 8.42
C LYS A 101 -4.27 0.54 8.25
N VAL A 102 -4.50 1.66 7.58
CA VAL A 102 -3.50 2.73 7.38
C VAL A 102 -3.96 4.04 7.98
N GLU A 103 -3.00 4.87 8.38
CA GLU A 103 -3.22 6.25 8.78
C GLU A 103 -2.95 7.18 7.59
N LEU A 104 -3.86 8.11 7.32
CA LEU A 104 -3.75 9.09 6.25
C LEU A 104 -3.54 10.48 6.85
N HIS A 105 -2.46 11.14 6.47
CA HIS A 105 -2.14 12.50 6.93
C HIS A 105 -1.94 13.43 5.73
N GLY A 106 -2.68 14.55 5.70
CA GLY A 106 -2.60 15.56 4.64
C GLY A 106 -3.82 16.47 4.70
N ASP A 107 -3.92 17.38 3.72
CA ASP A 107 -5.13 18.17 3.54
C ASP A 107 -6.35 17.26 3.30
N ALA A 108 -7.50 17.56 3.91
CA ALA A 108 -8.69 16.70 3.83
C ALA A 108 -9.16 16.49 2.38
N ALA A 109 -9.11 17.54 1.54
CA ALA A 109 -9.46 17.41 0.13
C ALA A 109 -8.44 16.56 -0.64
N ALA A 110 -7.16 16.57 -0.24
CA ALA A 110 -6.14 15.71 -0.83
C ALA A 110 -6.34 14.24 -0.44
N VAL A 111 -6.66 13.97 0.83
CA VAL A 111 -6.98 12.63 1.35
C VAL A 111 -8.19 12.05 0.63
N GLU A 112 -9.27 12.83 0.49
CA GLU A 112 -10.48 12.41 -0.25
C GLU A 112 -10.18 12.09 -1.72
N ARG A 113 -9.37 12.92 -2.39
CA ARG A 113 -8.99 12.65 -3.79
C ARG A 113 -8.12 11.41 -3.94
N LEU A 114 -7.21 11.17 -2.99
CA LEU A 114 -6.47 9.91 -2.96
C LEU A 114 -7.42 8.72 -2.73
N HIS A 115 -8.37 8.85 -1.81
CA HIS A 115 -9.31 7.78 -1.48
C HIS A 115 -10.18 7.39 -2.67
N ARG A 116 -10.60 8.34 -3.50
CA ARG A 116 -11.43 8.08 -4.69
C ARG A 116 -10.66 7.67 -5.96
N ALA A 117 -9.36 7.92 -6.03
CA ALA A 117 -8.58 7.62 -7.23
C ALA A 117 -8.39 6.11 -7.42
N ASP A 118 -8.53 5.57 -8.63
CA ASP A 118 -8.18 4.17 -8.85
C ASP A 118 -6.68 3.95 -8.68
N LEU A 119 -6.31 3.06 -7.75
CA LEU A 119 -4.94 2.60 -7.52
C LEU A 119 -4.78 1.21 -8.11
N GLY A 120 -3.74 0.99 -8.91
CA GLY A 120 -3.58 -0.27 -9.64
C GLY A 120 -3.02 -0.06 -11.04
N VAL A 121 -2.90 -1.18 -11.78
CA VAL A 121 -2.59 -1.18 -13.21
C VAL A 121 -3.85 -0.92 -14.02
#